data_AF-A0A7X6I8H4-F1
#
_entry.id   AF-A0A7X6I8H4-F1
#
_cell.length_a   1.000
_cell.length_b   1.000
_cell.length_c   1.000
_cell.angle_alpha   90.00
_cell.angle_beta   90.00
_cell.angle_gamma   90.00
#
_symmetry.space_group_name_H-M   'P 1'
#
loop_
_entity.id
_entity.type
_entity.pdbx_description
1 polymer ?
#
loop_
_entity_poly.entity_id
_entity_poly.type
_entity_poly.pdbx_seq_one_letter_code
_entity_poly.pdbx_strand_id
1 'polypeptide(L)'
;MKFFFDNNLPPAFAHALAALCDRDPDIAAVIHLRDRFPGDTKDPVWIPELVKEFGPWYVLSIDKFKKDHRAEREAIRRAGLTVYVLDSQWSGQPYWSKAARLVLWWPTLTKHASLSSGGVYRVPWRFTNQSRLEAC
;
A
#
# COMPACT_ATOMS: atom_id res chain seq x y z
N MET A 1 -8.95 9.79 0.55
CA MET A 1 -7.61 9.21 0.25
C MET A 1 -7.71 8.04 -0.72
N LYS A 2 -6.63 7.72 -1.44
CA LYS A 2 -6.61 6.67 -2.45
C LYS A 2 -5.53 5.63 -2.13
N PHE A 3 -5.89 4.35 -2.17
CA PHE A 3 -4.98 3.23 -1.95
C PHE A 3 -4.70 2.49 -3.26
N PHE A 4 -3.45 2.12 -3.47
CA PHE A 4 -2.97 1.43 -4.65
C PHE A 4 -2.25 0.15 -4.28
N PHE A 5 -2.68 -0.97 -4.82
CA PHE A 5 -2.07 -2.28 -4.59
C PHE A 5 -1.15 -2.62 -5.74
N ASP A 6 0.10 -2.88 -5.40
CA ASP A 6 1.12 -3.36 -6.33
C ASP A 6 0.78 -4.79 -6.83
N ASN A 7 1.31 -5.15 -7.99
CA ASN A 7 1.03 -6.40 -8.69
C ASN A 7 1.57 -7.66 -7.98
N ASN A 8 2.43 -7.49 -6.97
CA ASN A 8 2.86 -8.60 -6.10
C ASN A 8 1.78 -9.02 -5.09
N LEU A 9 0.66 -8.29 -5.02
CA LEU A 9 -0.52 -8.67 -4.27
C LEU A 9 -1.62 -9.20 -5.21
N PRO A 10 -2.49 -10.11 -4.76
CA PRO A 10 -3.66 -10.51 -5.53
C PRO A 10 -4.63 -9.33 -5.75
N PRO A 11 -5.17 -9.12 -6.97
CA PRO A 11 -6.20 -8.10 -7.24
C PRO A 11 -7.42 -8.22 -6.33
N ALA A 12 -7.80 -9.46 -6.00
CA ALA A 12 -8.92 -9.75 -5.11
C ALA A 12 -8.78 -9.12 -3.72
N PHE A 13 -7.56 -8.87 -3.22
CA PHE A 13 -7.36 -8.19 -1.95
C PHE A 13 -7.74 -6.72 -2.02
N ALA A 14 -7.35 -6.03 -3.09
CA ALA A 14 -7.72 -4.63 -3.32
C ALA A 14 -9.24 -4.50 -3.51
N HIS A 15 -9.83 -5.38 -4.33
CA HIS A 15 -11.28 -5.35 -4.61
C HIS A 15 -12.13 -5.67 -3.39
N ALA A 16 -11.72 -6.65 -2.57
CA ALA A 16 -12.41 -6.96 -1.33
C ALA A 16 -12.35 -5.78 -0.34
N LEU A 17 -11.19 -5.14 -0.19
CA LEU A 17 -11.06 -3.96 0.65
C LEU A 17 -11.84 -2.77 0.11
N ALA A 18 -11.85 -2.56 -1.21
CA ALA A 18 -12.68 -1.54 -1.85
C ALA A 18 -14.15 -1.71 -1.44
N ALA A 19 -14.69 -2.92 -1.60
CA ALA A 19 -16.08 -3.23 -1.21
C ALA A 19 -16.34 -3.05 0.29
N LEU A 20 -15.36 -3.39 1.15
CA LEU A 20 -15.49 -3.14 2.60
C LEU A 20 -15.43 -1.64 2.95
N CYS A 21 -14.78 -0.82 2.12
CA CYS A 21 -14.65 0.63 2.29
C CYS A 21 -15.83 1.43 1.72
N ASP A 22 -16.84 0.80 1.10
CA ASP A 22 -18.02 1.50 0.57
C ASP A 22 -18.75 2.37 1.63
N ARG A 23 -18.54 2.07 2.91
CA ARG A 23 -19.11 2.83 4.04
C ARG A 23 -18.15 3.86 4.65
N ASP A 24 -16.93 3.97 4.14
CA ASP A 24 -15.89 4.87 4.63
C ASP A 24 -15.77 6.09 3.70
N PRO A 25 -16.34 7.25 4.08
CA PRO A 25 -16.36 8.43 3.21
C PRO A 25 -14.98 9.05 3.01
N ASP A 26 -14.01 8.72 3.87
CA ASP A 26 -12.65 9.25 3.78
C ASP A 26 -11.81 8.49 2.76
N ILE A 27 -12.26 7.31 2.30
CA ILE A 27 -11.58 6.47 1.32
C ILE A 27 -12.26 6.66 -0.05
N ALA A 28 -11.58 7.39 -0.94
CA ALA A 28 -12.08 7.69 -2.27
C ALA A 28 -11.89 6.53 -3.26
N ALA A 29 -10.84 5.72 -3.08
CA ALA A 29 -10.57 4.58 -3.94
C ALA A 29 -9.62 3.59 -3.27
N VAL A 30 -9.84 2.30 -3.52
CA VAL A 30 -8.87 1.22 -3.29
C VAL A 30 -8.78 0.44 -4.60
N ILE A 31 -7.63 0.49 -5.26
CA ILE A 31 -7.46 -0.12 -6.59
C ILE A 31 -6.21 -0.98 -6.65
N HIS A 32 -6.21 -1.93 -7.57
CA HIS A 32 -5.05 -2.73 -7.92
C HIS A 32 -4.34 -2.19 -9.16
N LEU A 33 -3.04 -2.45 -9.30
CA LEU A 33 -2.25 -2.08 -10.49
C LEU A 33 -2.94 -2.51 -11.78
N ARG A 34 -3.41 -3.77 -11.83
CA ARG A 34 -4.13 -4.34 -12.99
C ARG A 34 -5.45 -3.67 -13.35
N ASP A 35 -6.01 -2.85 -12.46
CA ASP A 35 -7.22 -2.08 -12.78
C ASP A 35 -6.91 -0.85 -13.65
N ARG A 36 -5.63 -0.47 -13.75
CA ARG A 36 -5.17 0.73 -14.49
C ARG A 36 -4.05 0.48 -15.48
N PHE A 37 -3.21 -0.53 -15.23
CA PHE A 37 -2.00 -0.81 -15.99
C PHE A 37 -1.93 -2.28 -16.38
N PRO A 38 -1.25 -2.62 -17.48
CA PRO A 38 -0.86 -4.01 -17.77
C PRO A 38 -0.12 -4.64 -16.58
N GLY A 39 -0.38 -5.93 -16.31
CA GLY A 39 0.16 -6.62 -15.14
C GLY A 39 1.69 -6.81 -15.13
N ASP A 40 2.40 -6.45 -16.20
CA ASP A 40 3.86 -6.46 -16.34
C ASP A 40 4.48 -5.05 -16.26
N THR A 41 3.66 -4.03 -15.98
CA THR A 41 4.11 -2.64 -15.84
C THR A 41 5.10 -2.50 -14.67
N LYS A 42 6.27 -1.92 -14.94
CA LYS A 42 7.35 -1.74 -13.96
C LYS A 42 7.18 -0.46 -13.13
N ASP A 43 7.74 -0.46 -11.93
CA ASP A 43 7.72 0.65 -10.97
C ASP A 43 8.07 2.02 -11.57
N PRO A 44 9.11 2.17 -12.41
CA PRO A 44 9.45 3.46 -13.01
C PRO A 44 8.39 4.01 -13.98
N VAL A 45 7.40 3.20 -14.38
CA VAL A 45 6.32 3.61 -15.28
C VAL A 45 5.10 4.05 -14.49
N TRP A 46 4.62 3.24 -13.55
CA TRP A 46 3.36 3.54 -12.84
C TRP A 46 3.55 4.51 -11.67
N ILE A 47 4.72 4.55 -11.00
CA ILE A 47 4.96 5.48 -9.88
C ILE A 47 4.83 6.95 -10.33
N PRO A 48 5.49 7.40 -11.43
CA PRO A 48 5.34 8.78 -11.88
C PRO A 48 3.90 9.15 -12.25
N GLU A 49 3.12 8.22 -12.80
CA GLU A 49 1.71 8.44 -13.13
C GLU A 49 0.87 8.70 -11.88
N LEU A 50 1.09 7.93 -10.80
CA LEU A 50 0.42 8.21 -9.52
C LEU A 50 0.82 9.57 -8.92
N VAL A 51 2.08 9.97 -9.08
CA VAL A 51 2.58 11.28 -8.60
C VAL A 51 1.98 12.45 -9.39
N LYS A 52 1.73 12.27 -10.70
CA LYS A 52 1.07 13.30 -11.53
C LYS A 52 -0.38 13.52 -11.12
N GLU A 53 -1.07 12.49 -10.64
CA GLU A 53 -2.43 12.63 -10.12
C GLU A 53 -2.40 13.40 -8.79
N PHE A 54 -3.08 14.55 -8.73
CA PHE A 54 -3.20 15.33 -7.49
C PHE A 54 -3.84 14.48 -6.37
N GLY A 55 -3.11 14.37 -5.26
CA GLY A 55 -3.58 13.79 -3.99
C GLY A 55 -2.66 12.71 -3.41
N PRO A 56 -2.69 12.47 -2.09
CA PRO A 56 -1.84 11.47 -1.47
C PRO A 56 -2.33 10.07 -1.86
N TRP A 57 -1.49 9.37 -2.62
CA TRP A 57 -1.62 7.96 -2.90
C TRP A 57 -0.90 7.15 -1.81
N TYR A 58 -1.54 6.05 -1.40
CA TYR A 58 -1.02 5.10 -0.41
C TYR A 58 -0.79 3.75 -1.08
N VAL A 59 0.46 3.40 -1.36
CA VAL A 59 0.82 2.17 -2.05
C VAL A 59 0.99 1.03 -1.06
N LEU A 60 0.44 -0.15 -1.32
CA LEU A 60 0.73 -1.38 -0.61
C LEU A 60 1.52 -2.33 -1.51
N SER A 61 2.65 -2.85 -1.00
CA SER A 61 3.53 -3.76 -1.73
C SER A 61 4.23 -4.74 -0.78
N ILE A 62 4.47 -5.99 -1.20
CA ILE A 62 5.31 -6.96 -0.45
C ILE A 62 6.80 -6.78 -0.75
N ASP A 63 7.15 -6.24 -1.92
CA ASP A 63 8.53 -6.05 -2.28
C ASP A 63 9.10 -4.78 -1.63
N LYS A 64 10.32 -4.90 -1.10
CA LYS A 64 11.11 -3.75 -0.71
C LYS A 64 11.72 -3.25 -2.01
N PHE A 65 11.08 -2.30 -2.70
CA PHE A 65 11.65 -1.53 -3.82
C PHE A 65 13.19 -1.52 -3.72
N LYS A 66 13.86 -2.34 -4.54
CA LYS A 66 15.15 -2.95 -4.20
C LYS A 66 16.26 -1.92 -4.06
N LYS A 67 16.62 -1.60 -2.82
CA LYS A 67 17.94 -1.18 -2.27
C LYS A 67 18.81 -0.10 -2.95
N ASP A 68 18.53 0.44 -4.13
CA ASP A 68 19.37 1.50 -4.75
C ASP A 68 18.67 2.88 -4.85
N HIS A 69 17.63 3.06 -4.05
CA HIS A 69 16.59 4.07 -4.27
C HIS A 69 16.60 5.18 -3.21
N ARG A 70 17.76 5.66 -2.75
CA ARG A 70 17.79 6.83 -1.85
C ARG A 70 17.14 8.05 -2.54
N ALA A 71 17.41 8.22 -3.85
CA ALA A 71 16.77 9.22 -4.69
C ALA A 71 15.27 8.97 -4.90
N GLU A 72 14.85 7.71 -5.06
CA GLU A 72 13.43 7.36 -5.25
C GLU A 72 12.63 7.53 -3.95
N ARG A 73 13.19 7.17 -2.79
CA ARG A 73 12.59 7.44 -1.48
C ARG A 73 12.41 8.93 -1.24
N GLU A 74 13.41 9.73 -1.60
CA GLU A 74 13.28 11.20 -1.54
C GLU A 74 12.26 11.73 -2.53
N ALA A 75 12.18 11.15 -3.74
CA ALA A 75 11.19 11.54 -4.75
C ALA A 75 9.76 11.19 -4.27
N ILE A 76 9.55 9.99 -3.74
CA ILE A 76 8.29 9.52 -3.12
C ILE A 76 7.89 10.46 -1.98
N ARG A 77 8.83 10.80 -1.10
CA ARG A 77 8.59 11.74 0.01
C ARG A 77 8.24 13.13 -0.49
N ARG A 78 8.97 13.66 -1.49
CA ARG A 78 8.70 14.98 -2.10
C ARG A 78 7.39 15.02 -2.87
N ALA A 79 6.97 13.88 -3.41
CA ALA A 79 5.73 13.71 -4.16
C ALA A 79 4.49 13.48 -3.27
N GLY A 80 4.65 13.36 -1.94
CA GLY A 80 3.54 13.06 -1.03
C GLY A 80 3.00 11.64 -1.15
N LEU A 81 3.73 10.74 -1.82
CA LEU A 81 3.39 9.33 -1.94
C LEU A 81 3.80 8.60 -0.64
N THR A 82 2.87 7.82 -0.08
CA THR A 82 3.13 6.98 1.09
C THR A 82 3.18 5.53 0.66
N VAL A 83 4.21 4.80 1.08
CA VAL A 83 4.40 3.39 0.72
C VAL A 83 4.37 2.53 1.97
N TYR A 84 3.42 1.60 2.01
CA TYR A 84 3.30 0.54 3.01
C TYR A 84 3.92 -0.75 2.46
N VAL A 85 5.06 -1.12 3.01
CA VAL A 85 5.79 -2.34 2.66
C VAL A 85 5.39 -3.46 3.62
N LEU A 86 4.62 -4.42 3.12
CA LEU A 86 4.35 -5.66 3.84
C LEU A 86 5.66 -6.41 4.00
N ASP A 87 6.00 -6.81 5.23
CA ASP A 87 7.30 -7.42 5.46
C ASP A 87 7.44 -8.83 4.85
N SER A 88 8.67 -9.35 4.87
CA SER A 88 8.98 -10.64 4.27
C SER A 88 8.25 -11.82 4.90
N GLN A 89 7.66 -11.68 6.10
CA GLN A 89 6.89 -12.77 6.70
C GLN A 89 5.54 -12.95 6.00
N TRP A 90 5.02 -11.92 5.32
CA TRP A 90 3.77 -12.01 4.57
C TRP A 90 3.89 -13.01 3.41
N SER A 91 4.98 -12.99 2.64
CA SER A 91 5.11 -13.76 1.40
C SER A 91 4.86 -15.27 1.60
N GLY A 92 5.34 -15.83 2.71
CA GLY A 92 5.19 -17.25 3.05
C GLY A 92 3.82 -17.67 3.60
N GLN A 93 2.88 -16.74 3.80
CA GLN A 93 1.59 -17.04 4.44
C GLN A 93 0.55 -17.55 3.44
N PRO A 94 -0.37 -18.44 3.87
CA PRO A 94 -1.51 -18.85 3.06
C PRO A 94 -2.39 -17.67 2.63
N TYR A 95 -3.06 -17.81 1.49
CA TYR A 95 -3.89 -16.77 0.87
C TYR A 95 -4.92 -16.16 1.85
N TRP A 96 -5.74 -17.00 2.48
CA TRP A 96 -6.77 -16.55 3.41
C TRP A 96 -6.19 -15.93 4.69
N SER A 97 -5.06 -16.44 5.17
CA SER A 97 -4.35 -15.84 6.30
C SER A 97 -3.87 -14.43 5.96
N LYS A 98 -3.33 -14.21 4.75
CA LYS A 98 -2.96 -12.87 4.26
C LYS A 98 -4.16 -11.95 4.20
N ALA A 99 -5.26 -12.40 3.60
CA ALA A 99 -6.49 -11.62 3.50
C ALA A 99 -7.01 -11.19 4.88
N ALA A 100 -7.16 -12.13 5.80
CA ALA A 100 -7.62 -11.85 7.17
C ALA A 100 -6.68 -10.88 7.89
N ARG A 101 -5.36 -11.08 7.75
CA ARG A 101 -4.37 -10.20 8.38
C ARG A 101 -4.42 -8.79 7.80
N LEU A 102 -4.60 -8.66 6.50
CA LEU A 102 -4.70 -7.36 5.84
C LEU A 102 -5.95 -6.60 6.30
N VAL A 103 -7.09 -7.28 6.41
CA VAL A 103 -8.32 -6.69 6.97
C VAL A 103 -8.11 -6.22 8.42
N LEU A 104 -7.39 -6.99 9.24
CA LEU A 104 -7.06 -6.56 10.62
C LEU A 104 -6.16 -5.32 10.66
N TRP A 105 -5.19 -5.21 9.75
CA TRP A 105 -4.31 -4.04 9.67
C TRP A 105 -4.97 -2.81 9.08
N TRP A 106 -6.05 -2.99 8.31
CA TRP A 106 -6.66 -1.92 7.52
C TRP A 106 -7.01 -0.67 8.35
N PRO A 107 -7.67 -0.76 9.54
CA PRO A 107 -7.97 0.42 10.34
C PRO A 107 -6.72 1.19 10.81
N THR A 108 -5.60 0.49 11.03
CA THR A 108 -4.33 1.13 11.38
C THR A 108 -3.73 1.86 10.19
N LEU A 109 -3.81 1.27 8.99
CA LEU A 109 -3.32 1.89 7.75
C LEU A 109 -4.11 3.14 7.38
N THR A 110 -5.44 3.08 7.48
CA THR A 110 -6.32 4.22 7.16
C THR A 110 -6.15 5.35 8.17
N LYS A 111 -6.09 5.03 9.47
CA LYS A 111 -5.80 6.02 10.52
C LYS A 111 -4.41 6.65 10.37
N HIS A 112 -3.40 5.88 9.99
CA HIS A 112 -2.08 6.44 9.74
C HIS A 112 -2.10 7.35 8.51
N ALA A 113 -2.74 6.90 7.44
CA ALA A 113 -2.91 7.68 6.21
C ALA A 113 -3.63 9.02 6.48
N SER A 114 -4.62 9.06 7.37
CA SER A 114 -5.35 10.31 7.71
C SER A 114 -4.49 11.33 8.46
N LEU A 115 -3.39 10.89 9.08
CA LEU A 115 -2.53 11.74 9.91
C LEU A 115 -1.20 12.09 9.22
N SER A 116 -0.78 11.31 8.23
CA SER A 116 0.53 11.44 7.61
C SER A 116 0.50 11.09 6.13
N SER A 117 1.23 11.87 5.33
CA SER A 117 1.49 11.60 3.92
C SER A 117 2.97 11.77 3.62
N GLY A 118 3.49 10.98 2.68
CA GLY A 118 4.90 10.97 2.30
C GLY A 118 5.74 10.08 3.22
N GLY A 119 6.36 9.05 2.65
CA GLY A 119 7.31 8.20 3.37
C GLY A 119 7.13 6.71 3.11
N VAL A 120 8.00 5.91 3.73
CA VAL A 120 7.98 4.46 3.62
C VAL A 120 7.82 3.85 5.01
N TYR A 121 6.81 3.00 5.15
CA TYR A 121 6.44 2.36 6.40
C TYR A 121 6.29 0.87 6.20
N ARG A 122 6.77 0.09 7.15
CA ARG A 122 6.68 -1.36 7.12
C ARG A 122 5.49 -1.84 7.94
N VAL A 123 4.78 -2.80 7.37
CA VAL A 123 3.64 -3.48 7.98
C VAL A 123 4.08 -4.89 8.41
N PRO A 124 4.36 -5.12 9.70
CA PRO A 124 4.77 -6.43 10.16
C PRO A 124 3.61 -7.44 10.04
N TRP A 125 3.94 -8.71 9.80
CA TRP A 125 2.93 -9.76 9.75
C TRP A 125 2.16 -9.91 11.05
N ARG A 126 2.85 -9.80 12.20
CA ARG A 126 2.22 -9.94 13.52
C ARG A 126 1.32 -8.74 13.79
N PHE A 127 0.04 -9.04 14.04
CA PHE A 127 -0.93 -8.06 14.52
C PHE A 127 -1.31 -8.36 15.97
N THR A 128 -1.18 -7.36 16.84
CA THR A 128 -1.61 -7.33 18.24
C THR A 128 -2.37 -6.04 18.49
N ASN A 129 -3.05 -5.91 19.64
CA ASN A 129 -3.76 -4.67 19.99
C ASN A 129 -2.84 -3.44 20.16
N GLN A 130 -1.52 -3.64 20.19
CA GLN A 130 -0.50 -2.59 20.24
C GLN A 130 0.32 -2.48 18.96
N SER A 131 -0.10 -3.15 17.89
CA SER A 131 0.61 -3.14 16.61
C SER A 131 0.75 -1.74 16.05
N ARG A 132 1.97 -1.42 15.60
CA ARG A 132 2.34 -0.13 15.00
C ARG A 132 3.07 -0.38 13.69
N LEU A 133 2.99 0.60 12.80
CA LEU A 133 3.81 0.64 11.59
C LEU A 133 5.26 0.99 11.96
N GLU A 134 6.21 0.39 11.26
CA GLU A 134 7.64 0.63 11.47
C GLU A 134 8.16 1.59 10.38
N ALA A 135 8.65 2.78 10.72
CA ALA A 135 9.26 3.69 9.73
C ALA A 135 10.53 3.06 9.14
N CYS A 136 10.74 3.21 7.82
CA CYS A 136 11.85 2.59 7.06
C CYS A 136 12.93 3.56 6.58
#